data_AF-A0A2V9UEY9-F1
#
_entry.id   AF-A0A2V9UEY9-F1
#
_cell.length_a   1.000
_cell.length_b   1.000
_cell.length_c   1.000
_cell.angle_alpha   90.00
_cell.angle_beta   90.00
_cell.angle_gamma   90.00
#
_symmetry.space_group_name_H-M   'P 1'
#
loop_
_entity.id
_entity.type
_entity.pdbx_description
1 polymer ?
#
loop_
_entity_poly.entity_id
_entity_poly.type
_entity_poly.pdbx_seq_one_letter_code
_entity_poly.pdbx_strand_id
1 'polypeptide(L)'
;MAKVFHFHANRQQRDAPIPARSAAPPKPDPSWRDRRIAIYAAALALVLLIVLVELARAGGPQYVAGVSYFNAGLAGQPITWAGRAITYYTDQGDLSPLLRGPDADTFVADAFSRWTQIPTAAISATRGGQLAEDVSGANVILNSDRSITLPLDIEPTATAKPIGIVYDADGTVTDALIGSGASSDCFTNATFGGVDAFTIDGHFAHALVVLDGKCAQTSGALPDLKYHLVRVLGRVFGLGWSQLNLNAITGIPQPSGDDLAGLPVMHEDDLGSCVPISGCYPNPDTPKMDDRAALSRLYPVTIANLSQFPGKQIFAAQTARIHGSVKFTDSSGDPTQAMQGVNVVARCLDCAAAGYAASSVSGFLFSGNAGNITDSDPRMQPWRVFST
;
A
#
# COMPACT_ATOMS: atom_id res chain seq x y z
N MET A 1 40.72 -30.92 10.14
CA MET A 1 40.84 -31.18 11.58
C MET A 1 42.31 -31.08 11.97
N ALA A 2 42.74 -29.93 12.49
CA ALA A 2 44.10 -29.72 13.00
C ALA A 2 43.99 -29.46 14.51
N LYS A 3 44.46 -30.43 15.31
CA LYS A 3 44.66 -30.33 16.76
C LYS A 3 46.01 -29.64 16.98
N VAL A 4 46.02 -28.55 17.72
CA VAL A 4 47.26 -27.91 18.21
C VAL A 4 47.41 -28.27 19.69
N PHE A 5 48.59 -28.77 20.03
CA PHE A 5 49.02 -29.21 21.36
C PHE A 5 49.44 -28.05 22.26
N HIS A 6 49.25 -28.25 23.57
CA HIS A 6 49.63 -27.41 24.71
C HIS A 6 51.15 -27.20 24.88
N PHE A 7 51.53 -26.09 25.51
CA PHE A 7 52.59 -26.08 26.53
C PHE A 7 52.20 -25.20 27.73
N HIS A 8 52.24 -25.81 28.92
CA HIS A 8 52.13 -25.16 30.22
C HIS A 8 53.47 -24.51 30.60
N ALA A 9 53.46 -23.21 30.91
CA ALA A 9 54.53 -22.55 31.66
C ALA A 9 54.03 -22.32 33.10
N ASN A 10 54.52 -23.14 34.02
CA ASN A 10 54.26 -23.10 35.44
C ASN A 10 55.08 -21.95 36.05
N ARG A 11 54.45 -20.80 36.30
CA ARG A 11 55.07 -19.69 37.05
C ARG A 11 54.49 -19.68 38.45
N GLN A 12 55.23 -20.26 39.39
CA GLN A 12 55.00 -20.06 40.82
C GLN A 12 55.12 -18.56 41.13
N GLN A 13 53.99 -17.89 41.30
CA GLN A 13 53.92 -16.52 41.74
C GLN A 13 53.77 -16.54 43.26
N ARG A 14 54.80 -16.06 43.95
CA ARG A 14 54.82 -15.92 45.40
C ARG A 14 53.72 -14.95 45.82
N ASP A 15 52.84 -15.41 46.69
CA ASP A 15 51.84 -14.58 47.37
C ASP A 15 52.53 -13.57 48.28
N ALA A 16 52.66 -12.33 47.79
CA ALA A 16 52.80 -11.17 48.64
C ALA A 16 51.40 -10.61 48.91
N PRO A 17 51.04 -10.23 50.16
CA PRO A 17 49.76 -9.61 50.44
C PRO A 17 49.62 -8.32 49.64
N ILE A 18 48.67 -8.29 48.70
CA ILE A 18 48.28 -7.07 47.99
C ILE A 18 47.61 -6.16 49.03
N PRO A 19 48.10 -4.92 49.26
CA PRO A 19 47.41 -3.97 50.12
C PRO A 19 46.02 -3.73 49.54
N ALA A 20 45.00 -3.82 50.40
CA ALA A 20 43.60 -3.65 50.02
C ALA A 20 43.45 -2.42 49.10
N ARG A 21 43.05 -2.67 47.84
CA ARG A 21 42.63 -1.59 46.93
C ARG A 21 41.49 -0.87 47.63
N SER A 22 41.72 0.39 48.00
CA SER A 22 40.67 1.29 48.45
C SER A 22 39.53 1.19 47.45
N ALA A 23 38.31 0.91 47.94
CA ALA A 23 37.11 0.88 47.13
C ALA A 23 37.09 2.10 46.21
N ALA A 24 36.85 1.88 44.91
CA ALA A 24 36.64 2.97 43.98
C ALA A 24 35.55 3.89 44.56
N PRO A 25 35.74 5.22 44.55
CA PRO A 25 34.75 6.14 45.08
C PRO A 25 33.40 5.88 44.41
N PRO A 26 32.28 5.95 45.15
CA PRO A 26 30.96 5.77 44.58
C PRO A 26 30.80 6.73 43.40
N LYS A 27 30.32 6.21 42.26
CA LYS A 27 30.00 7.06 41.11
C LYS A 27 29.08 8.18 41.61
N PRO A 28 29.38 9.47 41.32
CA PRO A 28 28.53 10.56 41.76
C PRO A 28 27.12 10.32 41.21
N ASP A 29 26.11 10.53 42.07
CA ASP A 29 24.72 10.41 41.66
C ASP A 29 24.47 11.26 40.42
N PRO A 30 23.83 10.70 39.37
CA PRO A 30 23.56 11.45 38.15
C PRO A 30 22.81 12.71 38.51
N SER A 31 23.36 13.84 38.07
CA SER A 31 22.86 15.16 38.44
C SER A 31 21.41 15.30 37.96
N TRP A 32 20.67 16.22 38.57
CA TRP A 32 19.30 16.53 38.14
C TRP A 32 19.22 16.89 36.63
N ARG A 33 20.31 17.38 36.04
CA ARG A 33 20.42 17.69 34.61
C ARG A 33 20.54 16.42 33.77
N ASP A 34 21.33 15.43 34.20
CA ASP A 34 21.51 14.15 33.49
C ASP A 34 20.20 13.35 33.45
N ARG A 35 19.44 13.36 34.56
CA ARG A 35 18.12 12.72 34.63
C ARG A 35 17.11 13.37 33.69
N ARG A 36 17.10 14.71 33.59
CA ARG A 36 16.23 15.43 32.62
C ARG A 36 16.59 15.09 31.18
N ILE A 37 17.87 15.09 30.83
CA ILE A 37 18.33 14.77 29.48
C ILE A 37 17.93 13.35 29.10
N ALA A 38 18.11 12.37 29.99
CA ALA A 38 17.70 10.98 29.76
C ALA A 38 16.19 10.84 29.58
N ILE A 39 15.37 11.54 30.39
CA ILE A 39 13.90 11.52 30.26
C ILE A 39 13.46 12.16 28.93
N TYR A 40 14.04 13.29 28.53
CA TYR A 40 13.71 13.92 27.25
C TYR A 40 14.15 13.08 26.05
N ALA A 41 15.33 12.45 26.11
CA ALA A 41 15.79 11.53 25.07
C ALA A 41 14.89 10.29 24.95
N ALA A 42 14.46 9.70 26.08
CA ALA A 42 13.54 8.58 26.08
C ALA A 42 12.15 8.97 25.56
N ALA A 43 11.63 10.14 25.96
CA ALA A 43 10.36 10.66 25.46
C ALA A 43 10.41 10.97 23.96
N LEU A 44 11.50 11.58 23.49
CA LEU A 44 11.72 11.84 22.06
C LEU A 44 11.85 10.54 21.26
N ALA A 45 12.59 9.55 21.77
CA ALA A 45 12.71 8.24 21.14
C ALA A 45 11.36 7.51 21.09
N LEU A 46 10.54 7.61 22.15
CA LEU A 46 9.20 7.04 22.18
C LEU A 46 8.26 7.74 21.19
N VAL A 47 8.30 9.07 21.11
CA VAL A 47 7.52 9.84 20.11
C VAL A 47 7.97 9.49 18.70
N LEU A 48 9.28 9.40 18.44
CA LEU A 48 9.81 8.95 17.15
C LEU A 48 9.38 7.51 16.83
N LEU A 49 9.42 6.59 17.80
CA LEU A 49 8.95 5.21 17.61
C LEU A 49 7.46 5.16 17.27
N ILE A 50 6.61 5.94 17.95
CA ILE A 50 5.18 6.02 17.67
C ILE A 50 4.94 6.57 16.25
N VAL A 51 5.65 7.63 15.87
CA VAL A 51 5.53 8.24 14.53
C VAL A 51 6.06 7.33 13.42
N LEU A 52 7.15 6.60 13.66
CA LEU A 52 7.79 5.73 12.65
C LEU A 52 6.99 4.45 12.38
N VAL A 53 6.18 3.96 13.33
CA VAL A 53 5.32 2.77 13.11
C VAL A 53 4.21 3.05 12.09
N GLU A 54 3.71 4.29 12.01
CA GLU A 54 2.74 4.73 11.00
C GLU A 54 3.31 4.79 9.57
N LEU A 55 4.65 4.80 9.45
CA LEU A 55 5.33 4.95 8.16
C LEU A 55 5.75 3.61 7.54
N ALA A 56 5.61 2.48 8.23
CA ALA A 56 5.99 1.19 7.67
C ALA A 56 4.90 0.63 6.75
N ARG A 57 5.18 0.57 5.45
CA ARG A 57 4.27 0.06 4.41
C ARG A 57 4.91 -1.11 3.68
N ALA A 58 4.14 -2.17 3.47
CA ALA A 58 4.56 -3.31 2.68
C ALA A 58 3.33 -3.89 1.97
N GLY A 59 3.55 -4.59 0.87
CA GLY A 59 2.48 -5.24 0.11
C GLY A 59 1.49 -6.00 1.01
N GLY A 60 0.19 -5.79 0.79
CA GLY A 60 -0.84 -6.40 1.61
C GLY A 60 -2.20 -5.71 1.54
N PRO A 61 -3.14 -6.07 2.44
CA PRO A 61 -4.43 -5.40 2.49
C PRO A 61 -4.29 -3.95 2.93
N GLN A 62 -4.94 -3.04 2.21
CA GLN A 62 -5.13 -1.66 2.63
C GLN A 62 -6.05 -1.56 3.86
N TYR A 63 -7.05 -2.44 3.92
CA TYR A 63 -8.07 -2.43 4.96
C TYR A 63 -8.16 -3.79 5.65
N VAL A 64 -8.19 -3.76 6.97
CA VAL A 64 -8.34 -4.92 7.85
C VAL A 64 -9.47 -4.63 8.81
N ALA A 65 -10.40 -5.58 8.96
CA ALA A 65 -11.57 -5.40 9.81
C ALA A 65 -11.15 -5.23 11.29
N GLY A 66 -11.70 -4.20 11.92
CA GLY A 66 -11.60 -3.94 13.36
C GLY A 66 -12.78 -4.55 14.15
N VAL A 67 -12.82 -4.28 15.45
CA VAL A 67 -13.83 -4.86 16.37
C VAL A 67 -15.11 -4.03 16.52
N SER A 68 -15.12 -2.76 16.09
CA SER A 68 -16.18 -1.80 16.45
C SER A 68 -17.31 -1.69 15.41
N TYR A 69 -16.98 -1.89 14.13
CA TYR A 69 -17.92 -1.72 13.00
C TYR A 69 -18.33 -3.05 12.37
N PHE A 70 -17.40 -4.01 12.31
CA PHE A 70 -17.61 -5.29 11.62
C PHE A 70 -18.22 -6.34 12.54
N ASN A 71 -18.87 -7.33 11.93
CA ASN A 71 -19.43 -8.47 12.64
C ASN A 71 -18.37 -9.19 13.51
N ALA A 72 -18.84 -9.75 14.63
CA ALA A 72 -17.98 -10.50 15.53
C ALA A 72 -17.26 -11.65 14.80
N GLY A 73 -15.95 -11.79 15.05
CA GLY A 73 -15.10 -12.81 14.43
C GLY A 73 -14.38 -12.36 13.15
N LEU A 74 -14.66 -11.17 12.63
CA LEU A 74 -13.95 -10.62 11.46
C LEU A 74 -12.69 -9.84 11.81
N ALA A 75 -12.44 -9.54 13.08
CA ALA A 75 -11.27 -8.78 13.50
C ALA A 75 -9.96 -9.39 12.97
N GLY A 76 -9.13 -8.57 12.34
CA GLY A 76 -7.87 -8.99 11.73
C GLY A 76 -8.01 -9.63 10.34
N GLN A 77 -9.20 -9.71 9.76
CA GLN A 77 -9.40 -10.20 8.39
C GLN A 77 -9.26 -9.07 7.35
N PRO A 78 -8.59 -9.32 6.22
CA PRO A 78 -8.59 -8.40 5.08
C PRO A 78 -10.00 -8.11 4.57
N ILE A 79 -10.30 -6.83 4.29
CA ILE A 79 -11.54 -6.44 3.61
C ILE A 79 -11.33 -6.59 2.10
N THR A 80 -12.30 -7.18 1.42
CA THR A 80 -12.23 -7.52 -0.01
C THR A 80 -13.58 -7.36 -0.71
N TRP A 81 -13.62 -7.36 -2.04
CA TRP A 81 -14.89 -7.45 -2.77
C TRP A 81 -15.58 -8.81 -2.56
N ALA A 82 -16.87 -8.79 -2.24
CA ALA A 82 -17.69 -10.00 -2.19
C ALA A 82 -17.78 -10.67 -3.56
N GLY A 83 -17.76 -12.00 -3.62
CA GLY A 83 -17.89 -12.78 -4.86
C GLY A 83 -16.71 -12.68 -5.85
N ARG A 84 -15.85 -11.65 -5.74
CA ARG A 84 -14.62 -11.45 -6.52
C ARG A 84 -14.81 -11.29 -8.04
N ALA A 85 -16.06 -11.20 -8.50
CA ALA A 85 -16.44 -10.84 -9.85
C ALA A 85 -17.13 -9.48 -9.81
N ILE A 86 -16.37 -8.44 -10.14
CA ILE A 86 -16.76 -7.05 -9.89
C ILE A 86 -17.27 -6.44 -11.18
N THR A 87 -18.32 -5.64 -11.08
CA THR A 87 -18.85 -4.89 -12.22
C THR A 87 -18.53 -3.41 -12.04
N TYR A 88 -17.99 -2.77 -13.06
CA TYR A 88 -17.71 -1.33 -13.05
C TYR A 88 -18.53 -0.61 -14.13
N TYR A 89 -18.81 0.66 -13.90
CA TYR A 89 -19.62 1.51 -14.78
C TYR A 89 -18.83 2.75 -15.13
N THR A 90 -18.80 3.11 -16.41
CA THR A 90 -18.03 4.26 -16.89
C THR A 90 -18.94 5.42 -17.23
N ASP A 91 -18.36 6.60 -17.27
CA ASP A 91 -19.05 7.82 -17.66
C ASP A 91 -19.72 7.73 -19.04
N GLN A 92 -20.68 8.62 -19.28
CA GLN A 92 -21.28 8.82 -20.59
C GLN A 92 -20.46 9.78 -21.46
N GLY A 93 -19.69 10.69 -20.83
CA GLY A 93 -18.89 11.70 -21.50
C GLY A 93 -17.61 11.19 -22.16
N ASP A 94 -16.89 12.13 -22.75
CA ASP A 94 -15.52 11.92 -23.22
C ASP A 94 -14.54 12.24 -22.08
N LEU A 95 -13.46 11.46 -21.95
CA LEU A 95 -12.37 11.82 -21.02
C LEU A 95 -11.54 12.97 -21.56
N SER A 96 -11.29 13.00 -22.87
CA SER A 96 -10.62 14.10 -23.53
C SER A 96 -10.92 14.08 -25.03
N PRO A 97 -10.53 15.13 -25.79
CA PRO A 97 -10.61 15.08 -27.24
C PRO A 97 -9.85 13.90 -27.89
N LEU A 98 -8.85 13.35 -27.18
CA LEU A 98 -8.05 12.20 -27.60
C LEU A 98 -8.66 10.86 -27.17
N LEU A 99 -9.26 10.80 -25.97
CA LEU A 99 -9.93 9.62 -25.44
C LEU A 99 -11.44 9.90 -25.31
N ARG A 100 -12.15 9.69 -26.42
CA ARG A 100 -13.62 9.77 -26.45
C ARG A 100 -14.24 8.58 -25.76
N GLY A 101 -15.51 8.67 -25.34
CA GLY A 101 -16.19 7.68 -24.48
C GLY A 101 -15.80 6.21 -24.72
N PRO A 102 -16.00 5.62 -25.91
CA PRO A 102 -15.63 4.22 -26.17
C PRO A 102 -14.11 3.92 -26.11
N ASP A 103 -13.27 4.90 -26.48
CA ASP A 103 -11.81 4.77 -26.38
C ASP A 103 -11.35 4.89 -24.92
N ALA A 104 -11.99 5.76 -24.13
CA ALA A 104 -11.80 5.85 -22.69
C ALA A 104 -12.27 4.57 -21.97
N ASP A 105 -13.39 3.98 -22.39
CA ASP A 105 -13.88 2.68 -21.90
C ASP A 105 -12.82 1.58 -22.12
N THR A 106 -12.24 1.55 -23.33
CA THR A 106 -11.19 0.59 -23.69
C THR A 106 -9.91 0.84 -22.88
N PHE A 107 -9.56 2.11 -22.67
CA PHE A 107 -8.43 2.50 -21.83
C PHE A 107 -8.60 2.04 -20.38
N VAL A 108 -9.79 2.19 -19.80
CA VAL A 108 -10.12 1.71 -18.46
C VAL A 108 -10.11 0.18 -18.40
N ALA A 109 -10.70 -0.50 -19.39
CA ALA A 109 -10.71 -1.96 -19.45
C ALA A 109 -9.29 -2.56 -19.50
N ASP A 110 -8.39 -1.96 -20.29
CA ASP A 110 -6.99 -2.40 -20.32
C ASP A 110 -6.28 -2.16 -18.97
N ALA A 111 -6.61 -1.10 -18.23
CA ALA A 111 -6.06 -0.88 -16.88
C ALA A 111 -6.54 -1.93 -15.87
N PHE A 112 -7.83 -2.26 -15.89
CA PHE A 112 -8.38 -3.39 -15.12
C PHE A 112 -7.71 -4.72 -15.48
N SER A 113 -7.36 -4.91 -16.76
CA SER A 113 -6.70 -6.13 -17.23
C SER A 113 -5.34 -6.35 -16.57
N ARG A 114 -4.59 -5.29 -16.25
CA ARG A 114 -3.27 -5.38 -15.60
C ARG A 114 -3.33 -6.15 -14.27
N TRP A 115 -4.41 -5.98 -13.53
CA TRP A 115 -4.67 -6.71 -12.28
C TRP A 115 -5.42 -8.02 -12.50
N THR A 116 -6.49 -7.99 -13.30
CA THR A 116 -7.38 -9.14 -13.47
C THR A 116 -6.77 -10.24 -14.34
N GLN A 117 -5.65 -10.03 -15.01
CA GLN A 117 -4.89 -11.08 -15.71
C GLN A 117 -3.88 -11.81 -14.81
N ILE A 118 -3.67 -11.38 -13.56
CA ILE A 118 -2.74 -12.05 -12.64
C ILE A 118 -3.19 -13.51 -12.42
N PRO A 119 -2.41 -14.52 -12.83
CA PRO A 119 -2.90 -15.89 -13.01
C PRO A 119 -3.31 -16.58 -11.71
N THR A 120 -2.76 -16.13 -10.58
CA THR A 120 -3.01 -16.70 -9.25
C THR A 120 -3.99 -15.90 -8.40
N ALA A 121 -4.54 -14.81 -8.94
CA ALA A 121 -5.57 -14.00 -8.30
C ALA A 121 -6.95 -14.33 -8.90
N ALA A 122 -7.87 -14.77 -8.05
CA ALA A 122 -9.26 -15.10 -8.33
C ALA A 122 -10.11 -13.82 -8.26
N ILE A 123 -9.84 -12.91 -9.19
CA ILE A 123 -10.58 -11.65 -9.33
C ILE A 123 -10.85 -11.39 -10.82
N SER A 124 -12.03 -10.85 -11.11
CA SER A 124 -12.40 -10.36 -12.43
C SER A 124 -13.11 -9.02 -12.31
N ALA A 125 -12.99 -8.19 -13.34
CA ALA A 125 -13.70 -6.93 -13.46
C ALA A 125 -14.30 -6.87 -14.87
N THR A 126 -15.58 -6.56 -14.97
CA THR A 126 -16.30 -6.44 -16.25
C THR A 126 -17.09 -5.15 -16.29
N ARG A 127 -17.12 -4.49 -17.44
CA ARG A 127 -17.95 -3.30 -17.63
C ARG A 127 -19.43 -3.69 -17.64
N GLY A 128 -20.21 -3.12 -16.72
CA GLY A 128 -21.66 -3.33 -16.59
C GLY A 128 -22.50 -2.40 -17.45
N GLY A 129 -21.90 -1.35 -18.00
CA GLY A 129 -22.57 -0.31 -18.78
C GLY A 129 -22.03 1.06 -18.42
N GLN A 130 -22.90 2.06 -18.51
CA GLN A 130 -22.58 3.45 -18.17
C GLN A 130 -23.19 3.88 -16.83
N LEU A 131 -22.63 4.97 -16.28
CA LEU A 131 -23.29 5.81 -15.29
C LEU A 131 -24.59 6.39 -15.87
N ALA A 132 -25.49 6.85 -15.00
CA ALA A 132 -26.84 7.28 -15.36
C ALA A 132 -26.83 8.61 -16.15
N GLU A 133 -25.79 9.41 -15.94
CA GLU A 133 -25.51 10.67 -16.63
C GLU A 133 -24.02 10.82 -16.94
N ASP A 134 -23.70 11.90 -17.67
CA ASP A 134 -22.35 12.43 -17.81
C ASP A 134 -21.96 13.17 -16.52
N VAL A 135 -20.93 12.70 -15.82
CA VAL A 135 -20.50 13.28 -14.54
C VAL A 135 -19.51 14.42 -14.82
N SER A 136 -19.91 15.64 -14.45
CA SER A 136 -19.16 16.87 -14.76
C SER A 136 -19.35 17.93 -13.66
N GLY A 137 -18.71 19.09 -13.81
CA GLY A 137 -18.93 20.24 -12.91
C GLY A 137 -20.38 20.76 -12.88
N ALA A 138 -21.27 20.27 -13.75
CA ALA A 138 -22.70 20.58 -13.70
C ALA A 138 -23.47 19.82 -12.61
N ASN A 139 -22.97 18.65 -12.20
CA ASN A 139 -23.64 17.76 -11.23
C ASN A 139 -22.72 17.30 -10.08
N VAL A 140 -21.41 17.58 -10.14
CA VAL A 140 -20.49 17.52 -9.00
C VAL A 140 -20.18 18.93 -8.52
N ILE A 141 -20.78 19.32 -7.39
CA ILE A 141 -20.76 20.71 -6.92
C ILE A 141 -20.24 20.76 -5.48
N LEU A 142 -19.16 21.51 -5.26
CA LEU A 142 -18.74 21.92 -3.92
C LEU A 142 -19.64 23.06 -3.44
N ASN A 143 -20.52 22.76 -2.48
CA ASN A 143 -21.46 23.71 -1.92
C ASN A 143 -20.75 24.69 -0.95
N SER A 144 -21.39 25.83 -0.67
CA SER A 144 -20.85 26.86 0.21
C SER A 144 -20.65 26.40 1.67
N ASP A 145 -21.36 25.36 2.10
CA ASP A 145 -21.23 24.72 3.41
C ASP A 145 -20.14 23.63 3.45
N ARG A 146 -19.39 23.46 2.35
CA ARG A 146 -18.36 22.42 2.14
C ARG A 146 -18.90 21.00 2.04
N SER A 147 -20.20 20.83 1.86
CA SER A 147 -20.74 19.56 1.35
C SER A 147 -20.49 19.45 -0.15
N ILE A 148 -20.51 18.22 -0.66
CA ILE A 148 -20.38 17.95 -2.10
C ILE A 148 -21.70 17.33 -2.55
N THR A 149 -22.32 17.92 -3.56
CA THR A 149 -23.43 17.31 -4.29
C THR A 149 -22.85 16.34 -5.31
N LEU A 150 -23.34 15.11 -5.32
CA LEU A 150 -22.93 14.06 -6.26
C LEU A 150 -24.17 13.46 -6.95
N PRO A 151 -24.02 12.95 -8.18
CA PRO A 151 -25.01 12.06 -8.77
C PRO A 151 -25.17 10.76 -7.98
N LEU A 152 -26.40 10.24 -7.91
CA LEU A 152 -26.80 9.16 -7.01
C LEU A 152 -26.03 7.86 -7.24
N ASP A 153 -25.59 7.60 -8.46
CA ASP A 153 -24.96 6.34 -8.85
C ASP A 153 -23.43 6.35 -8.77
N ILE A 154 -22.86 7.43 -8.20
CA ILE A 154 -21.47 7.53 -7.76
C ILE A 154 -21.34 7.90 -6.27
N GLU A 155 -22.45 7.97 -5.54
CA GLU A 155 -22.43 8.14 -4.09
C GLU A 155 -21.95 6.84 -3.40
N PRO A 156 -21.36 6.91 -2.19
CA PRO A 156 -20.98 5.72 -1.42
C PRO A 156 -22.13 4.73 -1.16
N THR A 157 -23.39 5.18 -1.30
CA THR A 157 -24.59 4.34 -1.13
C THR A 157 -24.97 3.57 -2.41
N ALA A 158 -24.32 3.82 -3.55
CA ALA A 158 -24.62 3.28 -4.88
C ALA A 158 -24.19 1.80 -5.06
N THR A 159 -24.61 0.92 -4.17
CA THR A 159 -24.21 -0.50 -4.16
C THR A 159 -24.63 -1.30 -5.40
N ALA A 160 -25.59 -0.80 -6.20
CA ALA A 160 -25.96 -1.39 -7.50
C ALA A 160 -24.93 -1.12 -8.61
N LYS A 161 -24.10 -0.08 -8.46
CA LYS A 161 -22.98 0.27 -9.32
C LYS A 161 -21.70 0.31 -8.47
N PRO A 162 -21.17 -0.85 -8.05
CA PRO A 162 -20.17 -0.89 -6.99
C PRO A 162 -18.84 -0.20 -7.35
N ILE A 163 -18.55 0.01 -8.63
CA ILE A 163 -17.44 0.88 -9.04
C ILE A 163 -17.92 1.87 -10.09
N GLY A 164 -17.90 3.15 -9.76
CA GLY A 164 -18.09 4.26 -10.70
C GLY A 164 -16.75 4.78 -11.24
N ILE A 165 -16.65 4.95 -12.55
CA ILE A 165 -15.49 5.55 -13.24
C ILE A 165 -15.94 6.84 -13.92
N VAL A 166 -15.47 7.97 -13.42
CA VAL A 166 -15.80 9.30 -13.92
C VAL A 166 -14.73 9.79 -14.89
N TYR A 167 -15.18 10.40 -15.98
CA TYR A 167 -14.34 11.02 -16.99
C TYR A 167 -14.44 12.54 -16.85
N ASP A 168 -13.52 13.13 -16.09
CA ASP A 168 -13.52 14.55 -15.81
C ASP A 168 -12.85 15.34 -16.94
N ALA A 169 -13.60 15.59 -18.01
CA ALA A 169 -13.08 16.12 -19.27
C ALA A 169 -12.29 17.45 -19.11
N ASP A 170 -12.74 18.31 -18.21
CA ASP A 170 -12.24 19.69 -18.03
C ASP A 170 -11.60 19.95 -16.67
N GLY A 171 -11.51 18.94 -15.80
CA GLY A 171 -10.90 19.06 -14.48
C GLY A 171 -11.83 19.60 -13.40
N THR A 172 -13.08 19.94 -13.72
CA THR A 172 -13.99 20.58 -12.78
C THR A 172 -14.46 19.62 -11.67
N VAL A 173 -14.62 18.33 -11.96
CA VAL A 173 -14.94 17.32 -10.95
C VAL A 173 -13.76 17.16 -9.99
N THR A 174 -12.53 17.10 -10.52
CA THR A 174 -11.28 17.00 -9.76
C THR A 174 -11.13 18.19 -8.83
N ASP A 175 -11.30 19.41 -9.35
CA ASP A 175 -11.22 20.63 -8.55
C ASP A 175 -12.31 20.71 -7.48
N ALA A 176 -13.51 20.19 -7.74
CA ALA A 176 -14.59 20.13 -6.76
C ALA A 176 -14.32 19.12 -5.64
N LEU A 177 -13.76 17.94 -5.98
CA LEU A 177 -13.56 16.84 -5.03
C LEU A 177 -12.32 17.00 -4.16
N ILE A 178 -11.19 17.41 -4.75
CA ILE A 178 -9.89 17.46 -4.06
C ILE A 178 -9.27 18.86 -4.00
N GLY A 179 -10.00 19.86 -4.49
CA GLY A 179 -9.72 21.28 -4.26
C GLY A 179 -9.29 22.03 -5.50
N SER A 180 -9.61 23.33 -5.52
CA SER A 180 -9.33 24.22 -6.65
C SER A 180 -7.86 24.18 -7.08
N GLY A 181 -7.63 23.87 -8.36
CA GLY A 181 -6.31 23.82 -8.99
C GLY A 181 -5.69 22.43 -8.98
N ALA A 182 -6.29 21.45 -8.29
CA ALA A 182 -5.83 20.08 -8.26
C ALA A 182 -5.83 19.46 -9.66
N SER A 183 -6.76 19.86 -10.53
CA SER A 183 -6.87 19.41 -11.93
C SER A 183 -5.72 19.86 -12.84
N SER A 184 -4.74 20.59 -12.31
CA SER A 184 -3.56 21.03 -13.06
C SER A 184 -2.30 20.27 -12.66
N ASP A 185 -2.37 19.44 -11.61
CA ASP A 185 -1.27 18.61 -11.15
C ASP A 185 -1.44 17.16 -11.66
N CYS A 186 -1.05 16.94 -12.91
CA CYS A 186 -1.12 15.60 -13.52
C CYS A 186 -0.15 14.59 -12.93
N PHE A 187 0.89 15.03 -12.21
CA PHE A 187 1.81 14.09 -11.58
C PHE A 187 1.15 13.43 -10.37
N THR A 188 0.34 14.16 -9.62
CA THR A 188 -0.31 13.65 -8.41
C THR A 188 -1.75 13.21 -8.66
N ASN A 189 -2.49 13.96 -9.47
CA ASN A 189 -3.96 13.92 -9.51
C ASN A 189 -4.54 13.44 -10.86
N ALA A 190 -3.72 12.95 -11.80
CA ALA A 190 -4.21 12.46 -13.09
C ALA A 190 -5.26 11.33 -12.95
N THR A 191 -5.17 10.52 -11.90
CA THR A 191 -6.26 9.63 -11.49
C THR A 191 -6.26 9.51 -9.98
N PHE A 192 -7.44 9.62 -9.38
CA PHE A 192 -7.62 9.48 -7.94
C PHE A 192 -8.94 8.76 -7.63
N GLY A 193 -9.17 8.51 -6.34
CA GLY A 193 -10.32 7.77 -5.84
C GLY A 193 -9.94 6.50 -5.07
N GLY A 194 -10.91 5.64 -4.83
CA GLY A 194 -10.75 4.43 -4.04
C GLY A 194 -12.07 3.93 -3.48
N VAL A 195 -11.96 2.93 -2.60
CA VAL A 195 -13.11 2.43 -1.82
C VAL A 195 -13.59 3.49 -0.84
N ASP A 196 -14.88 3.79 -0.88
CA ASP A 196 -15.54 4.80 -0.05
C ASP A 196 -16.68 4.24 0.80
N ALA A 197 -17.05 2.97 0.62
CA ALA A 197 -18.06 2.29 1.44
C ALA A 197 -17.70 0.84 1.76
N PHE A 198 -18.12 0.42 2.95
CA PHE A 198 -17.91 -0.91 3.49
C PHE A 198 -19.23 -1.52 3.97
N THR A 199 -19.25 -2.83 4.01
CA THR A 199 -20.33 -3.63 4.60
C THR A 199 -19.87 -4.19 5.95
N ILE A 200 -20.83 -4.43 6.84
CA ILE A 200 -20.55 -4.94 8.20
C ILE A 200 -19.98 -6.36 8.21
N ASP A 201 -20.15 -7.12 7.13
CA ASP A 201 -19.60 -8.46 6.94
C ASP A 201 -18.18 -8.47 6.34
N GLY A 202 -17.53 -7.31 6.22
CA GLY A 202 -16.11 -7.22 5.88
C GLY A 202 -15.84 -7.17 4.37
N HIS A 203 -16.78 -6.59 3.60
CA HIS A 203 -16.61 -6.38 2.17
C HIS A 203 -16.67 -4.92 1.76
N PHE A 204 -16.03 -4.60 0.64
CA PHE A 204 -16.22 -3.32 -0.04
C PHE A 204 -17.64 -3.26 -0.61
N ALA A 205 -18.28 -2.10 -0.47
CA ALA A 205 -19.65 -1.86 -0.93
C ALA A 205 -19.67 -0.95 -2.18
N HIS A 206 -18.78 0.04 -2.23
CA HIS A 206 -18.67 1.00 -3.33
C HIS A 206 -17.23 1.52 -3.43
N ALA A 207 -16.85 1.96 -4.64
CA ALA A 207 -15.64 2.70 -4.93
C ALA A 207 -15.89 3.70 -6.07
N LEU A 208 -15.24 4.84 -6.00
CA LEU A 208 -15.24 5.86 -7.04
C LEU A 208 -13.82 6.07 -7.56
N VAL A 209 -13.66 6.15 -8.88
CA VAL A 209 -12.40 6.50 -9.54
C VAL A 209 -12.66 7.64 -10.52
N VAL A 210 -11.84 8.68 -10.46
CA VAL A 210 -11.94 9.86 -11.33
C VAL A 210 -10.66 9.98 -12.13
N LEU A 211 -10.79 10.11 -13.46
CA LEU A 211 -9.69 10.38 -14.38
C LEU A 211 -9.78 11.84 -14.82
N ASP A 212 -8.71 12.59 -14.67
CA ASP A 212 -8.64 13.98 -15.11
C ASP A 212 -8.26 14.07 -16.60
N GLY A 213 -9.20 14.54 -17.41
CA GLY A 213 -9.07 14.76 -18.84
C GLY A 213 -7.97 15.74 -19.21
N LYS A 214 -7.62 16.70 -18.34
CA LYS A 214 -6.49 17.62 -18.56
C LYS A 214 -5.15 16.91 -18.60
N CYS A 215 -5.08 15.70 -18.04
CA CYS A 215 -3.91 14.83 -18.07
C CYS A 215 -3.91 13.86 -19.28
N ALA A 216 -4.91 13.96 -20.16
CA ALA A 216 -5.09 13.13 -21.35
C ALA A 216 -5.10 13.97 -22.66
N GLN A 217 -4.47 15.14 -22.66
CA GLN A 217 -4.52 16.08 -23.80
C GLN A 217 -3.56 15.72 -24.95
N THR A 218 -2.56 14.88 -24.69
CA THR A 218 -1.59 14.43 -25.71
C THR A 218 -1.35 12.93 -25.59
N SER A 219 -1.00 12.28 -26.70
CA SER A 219 -0.69 10.85 -26.71
C SER A 219 0.50 10.48 -25.82
N GLY A 220 1.44 11.41 -25.63
CA GLY A 220 2.59 11.24 -24.75
C GLY A 220 2.24 11.20 -23.26
N ALA A 221 1.10 11.74 -22.85
CA ALA A 221 0.64 11.73 -21.45
C ALA A 221 -0.14 10.46 -21.06
N LEU A 222 -0.66 9.72 -22.06
CA LEU A 222 -1.49 8.53 -21.81
C LEU A 222 -0.77 7.42 -21.02
N PRO A 223 0.53 7.14 -21.22
CA PRO A 223 1.24 6.15 -20.39
C PRO A 223 1.26 6.52 -18.89
N ASP A 224 1.45 7.80 -18.57
CA ASP A 224 1.47 8.27 -17.17
C ASP A 224 0.07 8.19 -16.57
N LEU A 225 -0.95 8.67 -17.28
CA LEU A 225 -2.35 8.51 -16.87
C LEU A 225 -2.71 7.03 -16.64
N LYS A 226 -2.24 6.13 -17.52
CA LYS A 226 -2.48 4.69 -17.40
C LYS A 226 -1.83 4.12 -16.14
N TYR A 227 -0.61 4.55 -15.85
CA TYR A 227 0.11 4.17 -14.64
C TYR A 227 -0.66 4.57 -13.38
N HIS A 228 -1.09 5.83 -13.27
CA HIS A 228 -1.88 6.30 -12.13
C HIS A 228 -3.22 5.56 -12.00
N LEU A 229 -3.89 5.31 -13.12
CA LEU A 229 -5.12 4.52 -13.13
C LEU A 229 -4.91 3.09 -12.62
N VAL A 230 -3.88 2.38 -13.11
CA VAL A 230 -3.57 1.03 -12.61
C VAL A 230 -3.28 1.07 -11.11
N ARG A 231 -2.54 2.06 -10.64
CA ARG A 231 -2.21 2.21 -9.21
C ARG A 231 -3.45 2.43 -8.34
N VAL A 232 -4.36 3.31 -8.75
CA VAL A 232 -5.65 3.54 -8.07
C VAL A 232 -6.50 2.27 -8.08
N LEU A 233 -6.56 1.55 -9.21
CA LEU A 233 -7.29 0.28 -9.29
C LEU A 233 -6.73 -0.80 -8.36
N GLY A 234 -5.42 -0.81 -8.10
CA GLY A 234 -4.81 -1.68 -7.08
C GLY A 234 -5.41 -1.43 -5.68
N ARG A 235 -5.58 -0.15 -5.32
CA ARG A 235 -6.25 0.27 -4.07
C ARG A 235 -7.74 -0.09 -4.06
N VAL A 236 -8.43 0.07 -5.19
CA VAL A 236 -9.84 -0.36 -5.35
C VAL A 236 -9.98 -1.86 -5.12
N PHE A 237 -8.99 -2.66 -5.51
CA PHE A 237 -8.96 -4.09 -5.18
C PHE A 237 -8.54 -4.40 -3.73
N GLY A 238 -8.16 -3.38 -2.95
CA GLY A 238 -7.84 -3.50 -1.54
C GLY A 238 -6.34 -3.64 -1.25
N LEU A 239 -5.46 -3.33 -2.20
CA LEU A 239 -4.02 -3.33 -1.98
C LEU A 239 -3.55 -2.05 -1.27
N GLY A 240 -2.76 -2.24 -0.21
CA GLY A 240 -2.01 -1.17 0.44
C GLY A 240 -0.72 -0.86 -0.30
N TRP A 241 -0.07 0.23 0.13
CA TRP A 241 1.23 0.63 -0.38
C TRP A 241 2.35 -0.35 -0.02
N SER A 242 3.36 -0.42 -0.87
CA SER A 242 4.60 -1.16 -0.71
C SER A 242 5.78 -0.19 -0.61
N GLN A 243 6.78 -0.58 0.18
CA GLN A 243 8.09 0.08 0.23
C GLN A 243 9.20 -0.85 -0.31
N LEU A 244 8.82 -1.86 -1.10
CA LEU A 244 9.81 -2.70 -1.75
C LEU A 244 10.63 -1.85 -2.74
N ASN A 245 11.95 -2.02 -2.71
CA ASN A 245 12.90 -1.27 -3.53
C ASN A 245 12.87 0.25 -3.23
N LEU A 246 12.68 0.63 -1.96
CA LEU A 246 12.74 2.03 -1.51
C LEU A 246 14.01 2.77 -1.97
N ASN A 247 15.09 2.05 -2.24
CA ASN A 247 16.32 2.60 -2.79
C ASN A 247 16.18 3.18 -4.22
N ALA A 248 15.16 2.78 -4.98
CA ALA A 248 14.78 3.42 -6.23
C ALA A 248 14.33 4.87 -6.03
N ILE A 249 13.76 5.19 -4.85
CA ILE A 249 13.32 6.53 -4.49
C ILE A 249 14.41 7.28 -3.73
N THR A 250 15.06 6.64 -2.76
CA THR A 250 16.06 7.32 -1.90
C THR A 250 17.42 7.46 -2.56
N GLY A 251 17.72 6.67 -3.59
CA GLY A 251 19.06 6.55 -4.16
C GLY A 251 20.08 5.86 -3.24
N ILE A 252 19.63 5.28 -2.12
CA ILE A 252 20.51 4.72 -1.08
C ILE A 252 20.08 3.31 -0.66
N PRO A 253 20.92 2.28 -0.90
CA PRO A 253 22.09 2.31 -1.80
C PRO A 253 21.67 2.64 -3.24
N GLN A 254 22.61 2.98 -4.11
CA GLN A 254 22.28 3.28 -5.51
C GLN A 254 21.46 2.14 -6.14
N PRO A 255 20.30 2.43 -6.76
CA PRO A 255 19.44 1.39 -7.29
C PRO A 255 20.08 0.69 -8.47
N SER A 256 20.02 -0.63 -8.47
CA SER A 256 20.35 -1.44 -9.63
C SER A 256 19.22 -1.38 -10.67
N GLY A 257 19.50 -1.83 -11.90
CA GLY A 257 18.45 -1.98 -12.91
C GLY A 257 17.32 -2.92 -12.46
N ASP A 258 17.64 -3.90 -11.62
CA ASP A 258 16.68 -4.87 -11.07
C ASP A 258 15.81 -4.27 -9.98
N ASP A 259 16.33 -3.30 -9.21
CA ASP A 259 15.53 -2.56 -8.24
C ASP A 259 14.48 -1.69 -8.95
N LEU A 260 14.86 -1.03 -10.05
CA LEU A 260 13.93 -0.26 -10.88
C LEU A 260 12.93 -1.16 -11.60
N ALA A 261 13.38 -2.29 -12.15
CA ALA A 261 12.51 -3.24 -12.84
C ALA A 261 11.52 -3.95 -11.90
N GLY A 262 11.93 -4.17 -10.65
CA GLY A 262 11.10 -4.77 -9.60
C GLY A 262 10.28 -3.77 -8.80
N LEU A 263 10.35 -2.46 -9.08
CA LEU A 263 9.62 -1.43 -8.33
C LEU A 263 8.11 -1.65 -8.48
N PRO A 264 7.38 -1.92 -7.38
CA PRO A 264 5.95 -2.22 -7.47
C PRO A 264 5.14 -1.04 -8.00
N VAL A 265 4.04 -1.34 -8.69
CA VAL A 265 3.06 -0.31 -9.06
C VAL A 265 2.44 0.30 -7.80
N MET A 266 2.28 -0.51 -6.76
CA MET A 266 1.84 -0.08 -5.43
C MET A 266 2.99 0.47 -4.59
N HIS A 267 4.12 0.89 -5.16
CA HIS A 267 5.06 1.71 -4.38
C HIS A 267 4.33 2.97 -3.89
N GLU A 268 4.70 3.55 -2.76
CA GLU A 268 3.99 4.72 -2.24
C GLU A 268 4.36 6.02 -2.97
N ASP A 269 5.63 6.16 -3.29
CA ASP A 269 6.21 7.37 -3.84
C ASP A 269 6.71 7.16 -5.25
N ASP A 270 6.57 8.21 -6.06
CA ASP A 270 7.28 8.35 -7.33
C ASP A 270 8.27 9.51 -7.21
N LEU A 271 9.42 9.38 -7.87
CA LEU A 271 10.37 10.48 -7.96
C LEU A 271 9.78 11.59 -8.82
N GLY A 272 9.69 12.81 -8.28
CA GLY A 272 9.14 13.97 -9.03
C GLY A 272 9.89 14.31 -10.32
N SER A 273 11.12 13.81 -10.50
CA SER A 273 11.87 13.92 -11.76
C SER A 273 11.44 12.91 -12.83
N CYS A 274 10.59 11.94 -12.49
CA CYS A 274 10.15 10.86 -13.37
C CYS A 274 8.88 11.25 -14.12
N VAL A 275 9.01 12.28 -14.96
CA VAL A 275 7.96 12.72 -15.88
C VAL A 275 8.56 12.76 -17.30
N PRO A 276 8.20 11.82 -18.20
CA PRO A 276 7.21 10.75 -17.99
C PRO A 276 7.73 9.61 -17.11
N ILE A 277 6.82 8.87 -16.47
CA ILE A 277 7.17 7.84 -15.48
C ILE A 277 7.97 6.68 -16.11
N SER A 278 7.68 6.40 -17.38
CA SER A 278 8.41 5.42 -18.21
C SER A 278 9.89 5.76 -18.44
N GLY A 279 10.29 7.02 -18.23
CA GLY A 279 11.70 7.43 -18.29
C GLY A 279 12.53 6.89 -17.11
N CYS A 280 11.89 6.53 -16.01
CA CYS A 280 12.55 6.01 -14.81
C CYS A 280 12.31 4.52 -14.59
N TYR A 281 11.09 4.04 -14.85
CA TYR A 281 10.70 2.67 -14.52
C TYR A 281 10.27 1.92 -15.79
N PRO A 282 10.81 0.72 -16.04
CA PRO A 282 10.39 -0.08 -17.17
C PRO A 282 9.00 -0.68 -16.92
N ASN A 283 8.11 -0.61 -17.91
CA ASN A 283 6.73 -1.10 -17.85
C ASN A 283 6.02 -0.66 -16.54
N PRO A 284 5.91 0.66 -16.29
CA PRO A 284 5.50 1.21 -15.00
C PRO A 284 4.06 0.81 -14.64
N ASP A 285 3.17 0.64 -15.62
CA ASP A 285 1.76 0.26 -15.45
C ASP A 285 1.52 -1.25 -15.25
N THR A 286 2.58 -2.05 -15.12
CA THR A 286 2.48 -3.52 -15.01
C THR A 286 2.76 -3.98 -13.59
N PRO A 287 1.82 -4.66 -12.90
CA PRO A 287 2.02 -5.22 -11.57
C PRO A 287 3.27 -6.10 -11.49
N LYS A 288 4.17 -5.78 -10.55
CA LYS A 288 5.40 -6.53 -10.29
C LYS A 288 5.15 -7.68 -9.32
N MET A 289 6.20 -8.44 -8.98
CA MET A 289 6.06 -9.65 -8.16
C MET A 289 5.38 -9.36 -6.81
N ASP A 290 5.73 -8.26 -6.15
CA ASP A 290 5.13 -7.88 -4.87
C ASP A 290 3.63 -7.58 -4.99
N ASP A 291 3.25 -6.79 -5.99
CA ASP A 291 1.85 -6.47 -6.31
C ASP A 291 1.05 -7.76 -6.57
N ARG A 292 1.62 -8.67 -7.37
CA ARG A 292 1.01 -9.96 -7.73
C ARG A 292 0.87 -10.88 -6.52
N ALA A 293 1.88 -10.94 -5.66
CA ALA A 293 1.85 -11.71 -4.42
C ALA A 293 0.79 -11.17 -3.47
N ALA A 294 0.73 -9.86 -3.29
CA ALA A 294 -0.24 -9.19 -2.44
C ALA A 294 -1.68 -9.44 -2.92
N LEU A 295 -1.96 -9.23 -4.21
CA LEU A 295 -3.30 -9.47 -4.77
C LEU A 295 -3.69 -10.95 -4.69
N SER A 296 -2.77 -11.86 -5.01
CA SER A 296 -3.05 -13.31 -4.94
C SER A 296 -3.28 -13.77 -3.50
N ARG A 297 -2.70 -13.10 -2.50
CA ARG A 297 -2.99 -13.35 -1.08
C ARG A 297 -4.39 -12.88 -0.68
N LEU A 298 -4.86 -11.75 -1.21
CA LEU A 298 -6.22 -11.25 -0.96
C LEU A 298 -7.28 -12.08 -1.66
N TYR A 299 -7.02 -12.47 -2.91
CA TYR A 299 -7.94 -13.22 -3.75
C TYR A 299 -7.31 -14.52 -4.23
N PRO A 300 -7.03 -15.50 -3.36
CA PRO A 300 -6.35 -16.72 -3.80
C PRO A 300 -7.25 -17.55 -4.71
N VAL A 301 -6.68 -17.99 -5.83
CA VAL A 301 -7.25 -19.10 -6.61
C VAL A 301 -7.03 -20.38 -5.83
N THR A 302 -8.11 -21.08 -5.54
CA THR A 302 -8.15 -22.33 -4.80
C THR A 302 -8.82 -23.40 -5.66
N ILE A 303 -8.70 -24.67 -5.27
CA ILE A 303 -9.42 -25.76 -5.94
C ILE A 303 -10.93 -25.49 -5.95
N ALA A 304 -11.47 -24.88 -4.88
CA ALA A 304 -12.90 -24.64 -4.72
C ALA A 304 -13.47 -23.58 -5.67
N ASN A 305 -12.66 -22.59 -6.10
CA ASN A 305 -13.13 -21.49 -6.94
C ASN A 305 -12.57 -21.51 -8.37
N LEU A 306 -11.65 -22.44 -8.68
CA LEU A 306 -10.98 -22.49 -9.98
C LEU A 306 -11.96 -22.54 -11.16
N SER A 307 -13.08 -23.25 -11.02
CA SER A 307 -14.11 -23.36 -12.07
C SER A 307 -14.80 -22.03 -12.39
N GLN A 308 -14.77 -21.06 -11.47
CA GLN A 308 -15.34 -19.72 -11.66
C GLN A 308 -14.36 -18.76 -12.37
N PHE A 309 -13.07 -19.10 -12.40
CA PHE A 309 -12.02 -18.27 -12.98
C PHE A 309 -11.20 -19.06 -14.01
N PRO A 310 -11.77 -19.32 -15.21
CA PRO A 310 -11.08 -20.08 -16.25
C PRO A 310 -9.76 -19.42 -16.66
N GLY A 311 -8.75 -20.24 -16.93
CA GLY A 311 -7.39 -19.78 -17.29
C GLY A 311 -6.52 -19.35 -16.11
N LYS A 312 -7.06 -19.28 -14.89
CA LYS A 312 -6.29 -19.07 -13.66
C LYS A 312 -5.58 -20.34 -13.20
N GLN A 313 -4.62 -20.17 -12.31
CA GLN A 313 -3.80 -21.22 -11.73
C GLN A 313 -3.94 -21.21 -10.21
N ILE A 314 -3.97 -22.40 -9.59
CA ILE A 314 -4.10 -22.54 -8.13
C ILE A 314 -2.92 -21.84 -7.44
N PHE A 315 -3.20 -20.84 -6.61
CA PHE A 315 -2.19 -20.00 -5.97
C PHE A 315 -1.19 -20.82 -5.16
N ALA A 316 -1.68 -21.75 -4.33
CA ALA A 316 -0.83 -22.58 -3.47
C ALA A 316 0.05 -23.57 -4.25
N ALA A 317 -0.28 -23.88 -5.51
CA ALA A 317 0.52 -24.74 -6.36
C ALA A 317 1.59 -23.97 -7.16
N GLN A 318 1.45 -22.64 -7.27
CA GLN A 318 2.34 -21.78 -8.05
C GLN A 318 3.24 -20.89 -7.18
N THR A 319 3.08 -20.95 -5.85
CA THR A 319 3.77 -20.04 -4.93
C THR A 319 4.33 -20.77 -3.73
N ALA A 320 5.33 -20.16 -3.09
CA ALA A 320 5.86 -20.57 -1.81
C ALA A 320 5.45 -19.56 -0.73
N ARG A 321 5.30 -20.04 0.52
CA ARG A 321 4.99 -19.17 1.66
C ARG A 321 6.19 -19.06 2.59
N ILE A 322 6.66 -17.83 2.79
CA ILE A 322 7.60 -17.49 3.86
C ILE A 322 6.78 -17.02 5.06
N HIS A 323 7.04 -17.60 6.23
CA HIS A 323 6.42 -17.20 7.49
C HIS A 323 7.42 -17.38 8.63
N GLY A 324 7.29 -16.55 9.66
CA GLY A 324 8.20 -16.55 10.80
C GLY A 324 7.78 -15.49 11.82
N SER A 325 8.61 -15.30 12.84
CA SER A 325 8.41 -14.24 13.84
C SER A 325 9.59 -13.28 13.80
N VAL A 326 9.29 -11.99 13.78
CA VAL A 326 10.28 -10.93 13.95
C VAL A 326 10.27 -10.51 15.42
N LYS A 327 11.43 -10.44 16.06
CA LYS A 327 11.59 -10.15 17.48
C LYS A 327 12.72 -9.16 17.72
N PHE A 328 12.59 -8.31 18.73
CA PHE A 328 13.70 -7.53 19.27
C PHE A 328 14.75 -8.47 19.88
N THR A 329 16.01 -8.06 19.88
CA THR A 329 17.10 -8.78 20.54
C THR A 329 17.58 -8.03 21.78
N ASP A 330 18.00 -8.75 22.81
CA ASP A 330 18.69 -8.14 23.95
C ASP A 330 20.18 -7.84 23.63
N SER A 331 20.95 -7.39 24.63
CA SER A 331 22.38 -7.08 24.46
C SER A 331 23.26 -8.31 24.17
N SER A 332 22.75 -9.52 24.38
CA SER A 332 23.40 -10.78 24.05
C SER A 332 23.01 -11.30 22.67
N GLY A 333 22.04 -10.65 22.00
CA GLY A 333 21.48 -11.08 20.73
C GLY A 333 20.31 -12.05 20.86
N ASP A 334 19.84 -12.33 22.08
CA ASP A 334 18.78 -13.30 22.31
C ASP A 334 17.40 -12.70 21.99
N PRO A 335 16.50 -13.45 21.32
CA PRO A 335 15.20 -12.94 20.91
C PRO A 335 14.26 -12.73 22.09
N THR A 336 13.68 -11.53 22.19
CA THR A 336 12.79 -11.10 23.28
C THR A 336 11.36 -10.86 22.78
N GLN A 337 10.91 -9.60 22.74
CA GLN A 337 9.55 -9.19 22.39
C GLN A 337 9.31 -9.24 20.88
N ALA A 338 8.11 -9.66 20.46
CA ALA A 338 7.71 -9.66 19.05
C ALA A 338 7.58 -8.24 18.50
N MET A 339 7.98 -8.04 17.25
CA MET A 339 7.89 -6.77 16.54
C MET A 339 6.63 -6.72 15.66
N GLN A 340 5.95 -5.58 15.67
CA GLN A 340 4.84 -5.26 14.77
C GLN A 340 5.19 -4.00 13.99
N GLY A 341 4.63 -3.86 12.77
CA GLY A 341 4.92 -2.71 11.93
C GLY A 341 6.30 -2.75 11.28
N VAL A 342 6.91 -3.94 11.11
CA VAL A 342 8.22 -4.06 10.42
C VAL A 342 8.00 -4.52 8.99
N ASN A 343 8.48 -3.76 8.01
CA ASN A 343 8.52 -4.22 6.62
C ASN A 343 9.55 -5.36 6.47
N VAL A 344 9.07 -6.55 6.13
CA VAL A 344 9.90 -7.73 5.85
C VAL A 344 9.93 -7.94 4.34
N VAL A 345 11.13 -7.89 3.76
CA VAL A 345 11.35 -8.13 2.34
C VAL A 345 12.01 -9.49 2.14
N ALA A 346 11.41 -10.33 1.30
CA ALA A 346 12.01 -11.53 0.78
C ALA A 346 12.46 -11.28 -0.66
N ARG A 347 13.76 -11.49 -0.94
CA ARG A 347 14.33 -11.40 -2.29
C ARG A 347 14.83 -12.77 -2.72
N CYS A 348 14.58 -13.12 -3.97
CA CYS A 348 15.20 -14.30 -4.56
C CYS A 348 16.66 -14.00 -4.93
N LEU A 349 17.60 -14.83 -4.45
CA LEU A 349 19.03 -14.68 -4.73
C LEU A 349 19.46 -15.34 -6.04
N ASP A 350 18.82 -16.45 -6.42
CA ASP A 350 19.21 -17.30 -7.56
C ASP A 350 18.11 -17.42 -8.64
N CYS A 351 17.17 -16.47 -8.71
CA CYS A 351 16.11 -16.51 -9.71
C CYS A 351 16.62 -16.03 -11.08
N ALA A 352 16.20 -16.72 -12.15
CA ALA A 352 16.57 -16.41 -13.53
C ALA A 352 16.08 -15.03 -14.01
N ALA A 353 15.08 -14.47 -13.34
CA ALA A 353 14.64 -13.10 -13.54
C ALA A 353 14.94 -12.30 -12.27
N ALA A 354 15.72 -11.24 -12.43
CA ALA A 354 16.03 -10.34 -11.36
C ALA A 354 14.82 -9.44 -11.02
N GLY A 355 14.80 -8.85 -9.82
CA GLY A 355 13.64 -8.08 -9.33
C GLY A 355 12.51 -8.92 -8.72
N TYR A 356 12.70 -10.23 -8.51
CA TYR A 356 11.74 -11.09 -7.81
C TYR A 356 11.86 -10.89 -6.30
N ALA A 357 11.02 -10.01 -5.77
CA ALA A 357 10.88 -9.79 -4.35
C ALA A 357 9.41 -9.61 -3.96
N ALA A 358 9.12 -9.93 -2.71
CA ALA A 358 7.84 -9.71 -2.08
C ALA A 358 8.05 -9.16 -0.66
N SER A 359 7.11 -8.35 -0.20
CA SER A 359 7.14 -7.66 1.06
C SER A 359 5.90 -7.96 1.89
N SER A 360 6.01 -7.86 3.22
CA SER A 360 4.88 -7.93 4.14
C SER A 360 5.22 -7.22 5.44
N VAL A 361 4.26 -6.53 6.03
CA VAL A 361 4.45 -5.90 7.35
C VAL A 361 4.25 -6.97 8.45
N SER A 362 5.14 -7.03 9.43
CA SER A 362 4.99 -7.95 10.56
C SER A 362 3.76 -7.57 11.39
N GLY A 363 2.93 -8.55 11.73
CA GLY A 363 1.71 -8.31 12.50
C GLY A 363 0.64 -7.52 11.75
N PHE A 364 0.66 -7.45 10.41
CA PHE A 364 -0.35 -6.72 9.61
C PHE A 364 -1.80 -7.19 9.81
N LEU A 365 -2.02 -8.39 10.36
CA LEU A 365 -3.33 -8.92 10.76
C LEU A 365 -3.64 -8.65 12.25
N PHE A 366 -2.63 -8.31 13.05
CA PHE A 366 -2.74 -8.02 14.49
C PHE A 366 -3.18 -6.57 14.77
N SER A 367 -3.29 -5.72 13.74
CA SER A 367 -3.95 -4.41 13.79
C SER A 367 -5.40 -4.50 14.31
N GLY A 368 -5.99 -5.70 14.42
CA GLY A 368 -7.37 -5.94 14.86
C GLY A 368 -7.74 -5.46 16.28
N ASN A 369 -6.80 -5.16 17.19
CA ASN A 369 -7.16 -4.57 18.48
C ASN A 369 -7.55 -3.08 18.38
N ALA A 370 -7.17 -2.39 17.30
CA ALA A 370 -7.52 -0.99 17.04
C ALA A 370 -8.22 -0.79 15.67
N GLY A 371 -8.10 -1.74 14.74
CA GLY A 371 -8.37 -1.53 13.32
C GLY A 371 -7.33 -0.62 12.65
N ASN A 372 -7.41 -0.43 11.33
CA ASN A 372 -7.05 0.87 10.78
C ASN A 372 -8.19 1.83 11.15
N ILE A 373 -7.90 3.10 11.42
CA ILE A 373 -8.96 4.11 11.64
C ILE A 373 -9.85 4.12 10.38
N THR A 374 -10.99 3.44 10.46
CA THR A 374 -12.16 3.82 9.67
C THR A 374 -12.66 5.04 10.39
N ASP A 375 -12.25 6.23 9.93
CA ASP A 375 -12.70 7.48 10.54
C ASP A 375 -14.22 7.49 10.36
N SER A 376 -14.95 7.04 11.39
CA SER A 376 -16.39 7.20 11.47
C SER A 376 -16.61 8.66 11.82
N ASP A 377 -16.32 9.56 10.87
CA ASP A 377 -16.82 10.91 10.92
C ASP A 377 -18.35 10.78 10.91
N PRO A 378 -19.08 11.34 11.88
CA PRO A 378 -20.54 11.39 11.84
C PRO A 378 -21.12 12.09 10.58
N ARG A 379 -20.26 12.53 9.65
CA ARG A 379 -20.60 13.10 8.34
C ARG A 379 -20.31 12.22 7.12
N MET A 380 -19.80 10.98 7.25
CA MET A 380 -19.50 10.12 6.08
C MET A 380 -18.80 10.90 4.96
N GLN A 381 -17.73 11.64 5.28
CA GLN A 381 -16.97 12.41 4.30
C GLN A 381 -15.82 11.52 3.77
N PRO A 382 -15.86 11.02 2.52
CA PRO A 382 -14.89 10.06 1.96
C PRO A 382 -13.44 10.55 1.89
N TRP A 383 -13.17 11.83 2.18
CA TRP A 383 -12.09 12.55 1.49
C TRP A 383 -10.78 12.76 2.27
N ARG A 384 -10.62 12.23 3.50
CA ARG A 384 -9.35 12.36 4.26
C ARG A 384 -8.27 11.34 3.89
N VAL A 385 -8.57 10.33 3.07
CA VAL A 385 -7.58 9.35 2.59
C VAL A 385 -6.78 9.88 1.37
N PHE A 386 -7.09 11.09 0.89
CA PHE A 386 -6.47 11.71 -0.29
C PHE A 386 -5.39 12.75 0.05
N SER A 387 -5.05 12.93 1.32
CA SER A 387 -3.94 13.80 1.76
C SER A 387 -3.03 13.06 2.73
N THR A 388 -2.22 12.14 2.23
CA THR A 388 -0.95 11.74 2.84
C THR A 388 0.06 11.49 1.76
#